data_AF-A0A5Q4ESI4-F1
#
_entry.id   AF-A0A5Q4ESI4-F1
#
_cell.length_a   1.000
_cell.length_b   1.000
_cell.length_c   1.000
_cell.angle_alpha   90.00
_cell.angle_beta   90.00
_cell.angle_gamma   90.00
#
_symmetry.space_group_name_H-M   'P 1'
#
loop_
_entity.id
_entity.type
_entity.pdbx_description
1 polymer ?
#
loop_
_entity_poly.entity_id
_entity_poly.type
_entity_poly.pdbx_seq_one_letter_code
_entity_poly.pdbx_strand_id
1 'polypeptide(L)'
;MIRTRFSIPVLTVIVLTAGAPGCVSRRDAEPVAAAQLQAMARLADAHRQDLAALRGATEALLTIDRETTRGAIERAIAGHLLTATGDADAARLLDDIASGESHASPLADEVARGAMTPDEALSWLRDYAAATRLEESFETRDRLLSRLTPLRERDDAGSALLEALDTHAARLGVLAADALQSSEALLAYTRFEPESDRLARTGAIELWRMGVVESLDNPEKQEAAERAMQTLLSLIFNLDTKTETQ
;
A
#
# COMPACT_ATOMS: atom_id res chain seq x y z
N MET A 1 -18.80 -13.30 11.92
CA MET A 1 -17.47 -13.96 11.98
C MET A 1 -17.22 -14.67 10.66
N ILE A 2 -16.77 -13.93 9.64
CA ILE A 2 -16.57 -14.44 8.28
C ILE A 2 -15.10 -14.88 8.19
N ARG A 3 -14.85 -16.19 8.18
CA ARG A 3 -13.52 -16.76 7.90
C ARG A 3 -13.29 -16.74 6.39
N THR A 4 -12.80 -15.63 5.84
CA THR A 4 -12.19 -15.61 4.51
C THR A 4 -10.84 -16.33 4.61
N ARG A 5 -10.81 -17.58 4.16
CA ARG A 5 -9.56 -18.31 3.89
C ARG A 5 -8.89 -17.64 2.69
N PHE A 6 -7.98 -16.71 2.94
CA PHE A 6 -6.97 -16.32 1.97
C PHE A 6 -6.01 -17.49 1.81
N SER A 7 -6.31 -18.39 0.88
CA SER A 7 -5.32 -19.30 0.34
C SER A 7 -4.34 -18.46 -0.47
N ILE A 8 -3.26 -18.02 0.17
CA ILE A 8 -2.07 -17.52 -0.54
C ILE A 8 -1.59 -18.70 -1.39
N PRO A 9 -1.65 -18.66 -2.73
CA PRO A 9 -0.94 -19.65 -3.51
C PRO A 9 0.53 -19.44 -3.18
N VAL A 10 1.08 -20.39 -2.42
CA VAL A 10 2.52 -20.53 -2.22
C VAL A 10 3.14 -20.40 -3.61
N LEU A 11 3.90 -19.33 -3.76
CA LEU A 11 4.62 -18.96 -4.96
C LEU A 11 5.51 -20.15 -5.30
N THR A 12 5.04 -21.02 -6.18
CA THR A 12 5.87 -22.03 -6.81
C THR A 12 6.85 -21.24 -7.66
N VAL A 13 7.94 -20.82 -7.05
CA VAL A 13 9.21 -20.63 -7.74
C VAL A 13 9.38 -21.95 -8.46
N ILE A 14 9.08 -21.98 -9.76
CA ILE A 14 9.53 -23.07 -10.62
C ILE A 14 11.04 -22.90 -10.62
N VAL A 15 11.65 -23.55 -9.63
CA VAL A 15 13.07 -23.79 -9.62
C VAL A 15 13.30 -24.59 -10.89
N LEU A 16 13.95 -23.96 -11.86
CA LEU A 16 14.62 -24.61 -13.00
C LEU A 16 15.73 -25.51 -12.44
N THR A 17 15.37 -26.56 -11.71
CA THR A 17 16.27 -27.63 -11.30
C THR A 17 15.59 -28.96 -11.55
N ALA A 18 15.76 -29.47 -12.78
CA ALA A 18 15.96 -30.91 -13.04
C ALA A 18 16.18 -31.14 -14.55
N GLY A 19 17.10 -30.40 -15.14
CA GLY A 19 17.81 -30.82 -16.34
C GLY A 19 19.26 -30.53 -16.06
N ALA A 20 20.16 -31.48 -16.29
CA ALA A 20 21.60 -31.21 -16.18
C ALA A 20 21.93 -29.90 -16.93
N PRO A 21 22.85 -29.05 -16.41
CA PRO A 21 23.33 -27.88 -17.15
C PRO A 21 23.89 -28.40 -18.49
N GLY A 22 23.10 -28.26 -19.56
CA GLY A 22 23.34 -28.89 -20.85
C GLY A 22 22.12 -29.42 -21.63
N CYS A 23 20.90 -29.47 -21.06
CA CYS A 23 19.77 -30.17 -21.73
C CYS A 23 18.62 -29.30 -22.29
N VAL A 24 18.64 -27.98 -22.17
CA VAL A 24 17.60 -27.13 -22.79
C VAL A 24 18.23 -26.39 -23.95
N SER A 25 17.84 -26.75 -25.17
CA SER A 25 18.31 -26.04 -26.35
C SER A 25 17.85 -24.58 -26.28
N ARG A 26 18.64 -23.65 -26.80
CA ARG A 26 18.27 -22.21 -26.84
C ARG A 26 16.89 -21.99 -27.50
N ARG A 27 16.56 -22.85 -28.47
CA ARG A 27 15.27 -22.90 -29.16
C ARG A 27 14.10 -23.21 -28.22
N ASP A 28 14.34 -23.96 -27.14
CA ASP A 28 13.34 -24.31 -26.12
C ASP A 28 13.35 -23.33 -24.93
N ALA A 29 14.48 -22.65 -24.67
CA ALA A 29 14.62 -21.69 -23.56
C ALA A 29 13.91 -20.36 -23.80
N GLU A 30 13.98 -19.81 -25.03
CA GLU A 30 13.32 -18.55 -25.37
C GLU A 30 11.80 -18.56 -25.18
N PRO A 31 11.02 -19.57 -25.68
CA PRO A 31 9.57 -19.57 -25.49
C PRO A 31 9.18 -19.69 -24.02
N VAL A 32 9.97 -20.38 -23.19
CA VAL A 32 9.75 -20.48 -21.74
C VAL A 32 10.01 -19.13 -21.06
N ALA A 33 11.12 -18.46 -21.39
CA ALA A 33 11.44 -17.13 -20.84
C ALA A 33 10.41 -16.07 -21.27
N ALA A 34 9.94 -16.10 -22.52
CA ALA A 34 8.90 -15.21 -23.00
C ALA A 34 7.54 -15.45 -22.30
N ALA A 35 7.17 -16.73 -22.10
CA ALA A 35 5.97 -17.09 -21.34
C ALA A 35 6.07 -16.64 -19.87
N GLN A 36 7.23 -16.76 -19.24
CA GLN A 36 7.49 -16.29 -17.88
C GLN A 36 7.35 -14.76 -17.78
N LEU A 37 7.94 -14.00 -18.70
CA LEU A 37 7.80 -12.54 -18.75
C LEU A 37 6.32 -12.13 -18.89
N GLN A 38 5.58 -12.79 -19.78
CA GLN A 38 4.16 -12.52 -19.96
C GLN A 38 3.34 -12.86 -18.69
N ALA A 39 3.65 -13.97 -18.02
CA ALA A 39 3.00 -14.34 -16.78
C ALA A 39 3.27 -13.32 -15.66
N MET A 40 4.51 -12.85 -15.52
CA MET A 40 4.87 -11.80 -14.56
C MET A 40 4.15 -10.48 -14.86
N ALA A 41 4.06 -10.09 -16.14
CA ALA A 41 3.35 -8.88 -16.53
C ALA A 41 1.85 -8.95 -16.19
N ARG A 42 1.21 -10.09 -16.46
CA ARG A 42 -0.21 -10.31 -16.09
C ARG A 42 -0.42 -10.30 -14.58
N LEU A 43 0.49 -10.92 -13.83
CA LEU A 43 0.43 -10.95 -12.37
C LEU A 43 0.58 -9.53 -11.78
N ALA A 44 1.54 -8.75 -12.28
CA ALA A 44 1.74 -7.36 -11.87
C ALA A 44 0.51 -6.50 -12.18
N ASP A 45 -0.11 -6.68 -13.35
CA ASP A 45 -1.33 -5.98 -13.73
C ASP A 45 -2.53 -6.35 -12.85
N ALA A 46 -2.76 -7.65 -12.61
CA ALA A 46 -3.80 -8.14 -11.74
C ALA A 46 -3.64 -7.59 -10.31
N HIS A 47 -2.43 -7.62 -9.75
CA HIS A 47 -2.17 -7.05 -8.43
C HIS A 47 -2.42 -5.54 -8.37
N ARG A 48 -2.10 -4.80 -9.43
CA ARG A 48 -2.41 -3.36 -9.51
C ARG A 48 -3.92 -3.10 -9.48
N GLN A 49 -4.69 -3.91 -10.21
CA GLN A 49 -6.15 -3.84 -10.22
C GLN A 49 -6.73 -4.19 -8.85
N ASP A 50 -6.24 -5.24 -8.19
CA ASP A 50 -6.67 -5.65 -6.86
C ASP A 50 -6.39 -4.57 -5.81
N LEU A 51 -5.21 -3.93 -5.85
CA LEU A 51 -4.86 -2.83 -4.96
C LEU A 51 -5.75 -1.60 -5.18
N ALA A 52 -6.05 -1.26 -6.43
CA ALA A 52 -6.97 -0.18 -6.75
C ALA A 52 -8.40 -0.48 -6.25
N ALA A 53 -8.87 -1.72 -6.44
CA ALA A 53 -10.17 -2.16 -5.94
C ALA A 53 -10.24 -2.14 -4.40
N LEU A 54 -9.17 -2.59 -3.73
CA LEU A 54 -9.05 -2.54 -2.27
C LEU A 54 -9.09 -1.10 -1.77
N ARG A 55 -8.32 -0.20 -2.40
CA ARG A 55 -8.34 1.23 -2.06
C ARG A 55 -9.75 1.81 -2.19
N GLY A 56 -10.42 1.59 -3.31
CA GLY A 56 -11.79 2.08 -3.54
C GLY A 56 -12.80 1.51 -2.53
N ALA A 57 -12.70 0.23 -2.18
CA ALA A 57 -13.51 -0.38 -1.14
C ALA A 57 -13.24 0.24 0.25
N THR A 58 -11.98 0.52 0.58
CA THR A 58 -11.61 1.20 1.83
C THR A 58 -12.16 2.62 1.88
N GLU A 59 -12.04 3.42 0.81
CA GLU A 59 -12.63 4.77 0.73
C GLU A 59 -14.16 4.75 0.94
N ALA A 60 -14.85 3.79 0.33
CA ALA A 60 -16.29 3.63 0.51
C ALA A 60 -16.66 3.27 1.96
N LEU A 61 -15.91 2.36 2.59
CA LEU A 61 -16.14 1.97 3.99
C LEU A 61 -15.86 3.13 4.96
N LEU A 62 -14.79 3.91 4.73
CA LEU A 62 -14.48 5.10 5.52
C LEU A 62 -15.59 6.15 5.41
N THR A 63 -16.13 6.33 4.21
CA THR A 63 -17.29 7.23 3.98
C THR A 63 -18.51 6.76 4.78
N ILE A 64 -18.85 5.47 4.74
CA ILE A 64 -19.98 4.90 5.48
C ILE A 64 -19.78 5.03 7.00
N ASP A 65 -18.59 4.73 7.51
CA ASP A 65 -18.28 4.83 8.94
C ASP A 65 -18.36 6.28 9.43
N ARG A 66 -17.82 7.23 8.65
CA ARG A 66 -17.93 8.66 8.94
C ARG A 66 -19.39 9.12 8.99
N GLU A 67 -20.18 8.77 7.99
CA GLU A 67 -21.60 9.13 7.89
C GLU A 67 -22.43 8.51 9.02
N THR A 68 -22.17 7.26 9.36
CA THR A 68 -22.83 6.55 10.48
C THR A 68 -22.53 7.24 11.81
N THR A 69 -21.27 7.63 12.00
CA THR A 69 -20.82 8.35 13.21
C THR A 69 -21.45 9.73 13.29
N ARG A 70 -21.42 10.49 12.20
CA ARG A 70 -22.05 11.81 12.12
C ARG A 70 -23.52 11.72 12.49
N GLY A 71 -24.26 10.78 11.89
CA GLY A 71 -25.68 10.57 12.18
C GLY A 71 -25.94 10.08 13.62
N ALA A 72 -25.01 9.38 14.27
CA ALA A 72 -25.12 9.03 15.68
C ALA A 72 -24.97 10.26 16.58
N ILE A 73 -23.96 11.11 16.31
CA ILE A 73 -23.72 12.36 17.03
C ILE A 73 -24.89 13.33 16.86
N GLU A 74 -25.35 13.53 15.62
CA GLU A 74 -26.49 14.41 15.32
C GLU A 74 -27.76 13.97 16.06
N ARG A 75 -28.05 12.67 16.09
CA ARG A 75 -29.20 12.14 16.86
C ARG A 75 -29.04 12.31 18.36
N ALA A 76 -27.83 12.13 18.90
CA ALA A 76 -27.57 12.36 20.32
C ALA A 76 -27.81 13.84 20.69
N ILE A 77 -27.30 14.77 19.87
CA ILE A 77 -27.49 16.21 20.10
C ILE A 77 -28.97 16.59 19.94
N ALA A 78 -29.61 16.20 18.84
CA ALA A 78 -31.00 16.56 18.58
C ALA A 78 -31.98 15.92 19.57
N GLY A 79 -31.69 14.71 20.05
CA GLY A 79 -32.55 13.98 20.99
C GLY A 79 -32.38 14.36 22.46
N HIS A 80 -31.21 14.89 22.85
CA HIS A 80 -30.88 15.15 24.26
C HIS A 80 -30.60 16.62 24.56
N LEU A 81 -29.88 17.33 23.68
CA LEU A 81 -29.39 18.70 23.92
C LEU A 81 -30.21 19.79 23.22
N LEU A 82 -31.20 19.41 22.41
CA LEU A 82 -32.17 20.34 21.84
C LEU A 82 -33.53 20.17 22.51
N THR A 83 -34.24 21.27 22.73
CA THR A 83 -35.63 21.27 23.17
C THR A 83 -36.54 20.76 22.05
N ALA A 84 -37.81 20.47 22.38
CA ALA A 84 -38.81 20.10 21.37
C ALA A 84 -39.05 21.19 20.30
N THR A 85 -38.69 22.45 20.60
CA THR A 85 -38.76 23.58 19.67
C THR A 85 -37.47 23.76 18.85
N GLY A 86 -36.46 22.91 19.07
CA GLY A 86 -35.16 22.97 18.39
C GLY A 86 -34.19 24.00 18.99
N ASP A 87 -34.47 24.51 20.19
CA ASP A 87 -33.58 25.44 20.90
C ASP A 87 -32.51 24.70 21.68
N ALA A 88 -31.35 25.35 21.90
CA ALA A 88 -30.29 24.79 22.72
C ALA A 88 -30.71 24.65 24.19
N ASP A 89 -30.65 23.44 24.76
CA ASP A 89 -30.86 23.19 26.19
C ASP A 89 -29.53 23.34 26.96
N ALA A 90 -29.17 24.61 27.23
CA ALA A 90 -27.93 24.95 27.93
C ALA A 90 -27.86 24.40 29.36
N ALA A 91 -29.00 24.31 30.05
CA ALA A 91 -29.04 23.78 31.41
C ALA A 91 -28.67 22.29 31.41
N ARG A 92 -29.23 21.53 30.46
CA ARG A 92 -28.92 20.10 30.32
C ARG A 92 -27.45 19.85 29.97
N LEU A 93 -26.87 20.63 29.05
CA LEU A 93 -25.45 20.51 28.74
C LEU A 93 -24.58 20.77 29.97
N LEU A 94 -24.91 21.78 30.79
CA LEU A 94 -24.17 22.07 32.01
C LEU A 94 -24.32 20.96 33.06
N ASP A 95 -25.51 20.37 33.19
CA ASP A 95 -25.74 19.21 34.06
C ASP A 95 -24.92 17.99 33.60
N ASP A 96 -24.87 17.70 32.29
CA ASP A 96 -24.05 16.63 31.72
C ASP A 96 -22.54 16.86 31.97
N ILE A 97 -22.07 18.11 31.83
CA ILE A 97 -20.67 18.48 32.12
C ILE A 97 -20.38 18.31 33.62
N ALA A 98 -21.31 18.70 34.48
CA ALA A 98 -21.13 18.62 35.93
C ALA A 98 -21.19 17.19 36.48
N SER A 99 -21.98 16.30 35.84
CA SER A 99 -22.10 14.89 36.26
C SER A 99 -20.77 14.14 36.05
N GLY A 100 -19.99 14.54 35.04
CA GLY A 100 -18.75 13.87 34.66
C GLY A 100 -18.95 12.46 34.12
N GLU A 101 -20.19 12.07 33.81
CA GLU A 101 -20.49 10.78 33.19
C GLU A 101 -20.07 10.80 31.72
N SER A 102 -19.04 10.01 31.40
CA SER A 102 -18.65 9.83 30.01
C SER A 102 -19.81 9.20 29.24
N HIS A 103 -20.14 9.78 28.09
CA HIS A 103 -21.25 9.42 27.20
C HIS A 103 -22.62 10.04 27.51
N ALA A 104 -22.74 10.96 28.48
CA ALA A 104 -23.99 11.69 28.69
C ALA A 104 -24.38 12.52 27.45
N SER A 105 -23.41 13.23 26.86
CA SER A 105 -23.55 13.85 25.55
C SER A 105 -22.21 14.03 24.83
N PRO A 106 -22.20 14.08 23.48
CA PRO A 106 -20.96 14.27 22.71
C PRO A 106 -20.19 15.54 23.09
N LEU A 107 -20.89 16.63 23.46
CA LEU A 107 -20.24 17.89 23.87
C LEU A 107 -19.67 17.82 25.29
N ALA A 108 -20.33 17.12 26.22
CA ALA A 108 -19.76 16.88 27.54
C ALA A 108 -18.48 16.03 27.46
N ASP A 109 -18.44 15.04 26.54
CA ASP A 109 -17.23 14.26 26.27
C ASP A 109 -16.08 15.13 25.71
N GLU A 110 -16.36 16.12 24.84
CA GLU A 110 -15.33 17.09 24.38
C GLU A 110 -14.74 17.89 25.55
N VAL A 111 -15.59 18.33 26.47
CA VAL A 111 -15.16 19.09 27.66
C VAL A 111 -14.35 18.21 28.60
N ALA A 112 -14.79 16.98 28.85
CA ALA A 112 -14.09 16.02 29.70
C ALA A 112 -12.69 15.67 29.15
N ARG A 113 -12.53 15.61 27.82
CA ARG A 113 -11.24 15.42 27.15
C ARG A 113 -10.36 16.67 27.12
N GLY A 114 -10.88 17.83 27.51
CA GLY A 114 -10.20 19.12 27.40
C GLY A 114 -10.10 19.63 25.95
N ALA A 115 -10.87 19.08 25.02
CA ALA A 115 -10.92 19.51 23.62
C ALA A 115 -11.80 20.76 23.43
N MET A 116 -12.73 21.01 24.36
CA MET A 116 -13.51 22.25 24.46
C MET A 116 -13.58 22.73 25.90
N THR A 117 -13.67 24.04 26.09
CA THR A 117 -14.14 24.63 27.35
C THR A 117 -15.67 24.54 27.46
N PRO A 118 -16.26 24.61 28.67
CA PRO A 118 -17.71 24.65 28.83
C PRO A 118 -18.38 25.80 28.03
N ASP A 119 -17.73 26.97 27.97
CA ASP A 119 -18.24 28.12 27.22
C ASP A 119 -18.22 27.88 25.70
N GLU A 120 -17.17 27.23 25.19
CA GLU A 120 -17.10 26.83 23.78
C GLU A 120 -18.17 25.79 23.43
N ALA A 121 -18.40 24.81 24.31
CA ALA A 121 -19.45 23.82 24.12
C ALA A 121 -20.85 24.45 24.08
N LEU A 122 -21.12 25.42 24.97
CA LEU A 122 -22.36 26.20 24.96
C LEU A 122 -22.51 27.05 23.70
N SER A 123 -21.44 27.72 23.26
CA SER A 123 -21.46 28.48 22.00
C SER A 123 -21.73 27.57 20.82
N TRP A 124 -21.04 26.44 20.74
CA TRP A 124 -21.21 25.44 19.69
C TRP A 124 -22.66 24.95 19.64
N LEU A 125 -23.27 24.64 20.79
CA LEU A 125 -24.64 24.15 20.87
C LEU A 125 -25.65 25.21 20.37
N ARG A 126 -25.44 26.48 20.69
CA ARG A 126 -26.27 27.59 20.20
C ARG A 126 -26.15 27.74 18.68
N ASP A 127 -24.95 27.67 18.14
CA ASP A 127 -24.71 27.75 16.69
C ASP A 127 -25.36 26.57 15.96
N TYR A 128 -25.27 25.37 16.55
CA TYR A 128 -25.91 24.18 16.01
C TYR A 128 -27.44 24.27 16.04
N ALA A 129 -28.03 24.71 17.15
CA ALA A 129 -29.47 24.93 17.26
C ALA A 129 -29.97 26.00 16.28
N ALA A 130 -29.21 27.10 16.13
CA ALA A 130 -29.50 28.13 15.15
C ALA A 130 -29.47 27.58 13.71
N ALA A 131 -28.48 26.74 13.39
CA ALA A 131 -28.40 26.06 12.10
C ALA A 131 -29.60 25.13 11.90
N THR A 132 -29.94 24.25 12.84
CA THR A 132 -31.07 23.31 12.71
C THR A 132 -32.41 24.00 12.38
N ARG A 133 -32.64 25.23 12.88
CA ARG A 133 -33.86 26.00 12.59
C ARG A 133 -33.88 26.62 11.19
N LEU A 134 -32.74 26.71 10.51
CA LEU A 134 -32.62 27.21 9.15
C LEU A 134 -32.53 26.00 8.21
N GLU A 135 -33.58 25.73 7.43
CA GLU A 135 -33.68 24.52 6.58
C GLU A 135 -32.51 24.35 5.59
N GLU A 136 -31.85 25.43 5.16
CA GLU A 136 -30.71 25.40 4.23
C GLU A 136 -29.33 25.28 4.90
N SER A 137 -29.26 25.01 6.20
CA SER A 137 -27.99 25.05 6.97
C SER A 137 -27.17 23.77 6.98
N PHE A 138 -27.44 22.80 6.10
CA PHE A 138 -26.78 21.49 6.14
C PHE A 138 -25.26 21.60 6.18
N GLU A 139 -24.66 22.44 5.34
CA GLU A 139 -23.22 22.67 5.33
C GLU A 139 -22.68 23.25 6.64
N THR A 140 -23.46 24.13 7.30
CA THR A 140 -23.09 24.71 8.59
C THR A 140 -23.12 23.64 9.68
N ARG A 141 -24.16 22.79 9.70
CA ARG A 141 -24.25 21.67 10.64
C ARG A 141 -23.11 20.67 10.42
N ASP A 142 -22.84 20.30 9.17
CA ASP A 142 -21.75 19.38 8.84
C ASP A 142 -20.39 19.95 9.25
N ARG A 143 -20.15 21.25 9.03
CA ARG A 143 -18.93 21.92 9.48
C ARG A 143 -18.79 21.94 11.01
N LEU A 144 -19.88 22.19 11.74
CA LEU A 144 -19.87 22.16 13.20
C LEU A 144 -19.58 20.75 13.72
N LEU A 145 -20.26 19.74 13.19
CA LEU A 145 -20.06 18.32 13.56
C LEU A 145 -18.64 17.88 13.26
N SER A 146 -18.09 18.23 12.10
CA SER A 146 -16.72 17.85 11.70
C SER A 146 -15.62 18.40 12.62
N ARG A 147 -15.93 19.37 13.50
CA ARG A 147 -14.97 19.87 14.50
C ARG A 147 -14.90 19.00 15.75
N LEU A 148 -15.88 18.11 15.95
CA LEU A 148 -15.92 17.22 17.10
C LEU A 148 -14.85 16.13 16.96
N THR A 149 -14.18 15.84 18.08
CA THR A 149 -13.07 14.91 18.20
C THR A 149 -13.39 13.53 17.60
N PRO A 150 -14.56 12.90 17.84
CA PRO A 150 -14.86 11.59 17.26
C PRO A 150 -14.91 11.55 15.72
N LEU A 151 -15.24 12.66 15.05
CA LEU A 151 -15.21 12.75 13.59
C LEU A 151 -13.79 13.06 13.10
N ARG A 152 -13.08 13.97 13.77
CA ARG A 152 -11.68 14.29 13.45
C ARG A 152 -10.77 13.07 13.57
N GLU A 153 -10.87 12.33 14.67
CA GLU A 153 -10.08 11.11 14.90
C GLU A 153 -10.34 10.05 13.82
N ARG A 154 -11.57 9.96 13.33
CA ARG A 154 -11.92 9.07 12.21
C ARG A 154 -11.37 9.55 10.88
N ASP A 155 -11.47 10.84 10.59
CA ASP A 155 -10.93 11.43 9.36
C ASP A 155 -9.39 11.28 9.33
N ASP A 156 -8.72 11.50 10.48
CA ASP A 156 -7.28 11.30 10.66
C ASP A 156 -6.89 9.82 10.50
N ALA A 157 -7.61 8.90 11.15
CA ALA A 157 -7.36 7.46 11.03
C ALA A 157 -7.61 6.93 9.61
N GLY A 158 -8.66 7.43 8.95
CA GLY A 158 -8.97 7.10 7.56
C GLY A 158 -7.88 7.58 6.60
N SER A 159 -7.40 8.81 6.78
CA SER A 159 -6.30 9.36 6.00
C SER A 159 -5.02 8.54 6.17
N ALA A 160 -4.66 8.20 7.41
CA ALA A 160 -3.49 7.38 7.71
C ALA A 160 -3.60 5.95 7.10
N LEU A 161 -4.81 5.37 7.10
CA LEU A 161 -5.05 4.06 6.49
C LEU A 161 -4.85 4.09 4.97
N LEU A 162 -5.39 5.10 4.30
CA LEU A 162 -5.24 5.27 2.85
C LEU A 162 -3.79 5.52 2.47
N GLU A 163 -3.06 6.33 3.23
CA GLU A 163 -1.63 6.56 3.02
C GLU A 163 -0.80 5.27 3.20
N ALA A 164 -1.15 4.46 4.20
CA ALA A 164 -0.50 3.16 4.41
C ALA A 164 -0.77 2.19 3.24
N LEU A 165 -1.99 2.18 2.69
CA LEU A 165 -2.35 1.40 1.51
C LEU A 165 -1.57 1.86 0.27
N ASP A 166 -1.48 3.17 0.04
CA ASP A 166 -0.72 3.72 -1.09
C ASP A 166 0.77 3.41 -0.98
N THR A 167 1.32 3.55 0.22
CA THR A 167 2.72 3.21 0.50
C THR A 167 2.99 1.72 0.22
N HIS A 168 2.08 0.85 0.62
CA HIS A 168 2.19 -0.58 0.34
C HIS A 168 2.09 -0.89 -1.16
N ALA A 169 1.13 -0.28 -1.85
CA ALA A 169 0.94 -0.42 -3.29
C ALA A 169 2.19 0.05 -4.07
N ALA A 170 2.79 1.17 -3.67
CA ALA A 170 4.02 1.69 -4.28
C ALA A 170 5.18 0.71 -4.13
N ARG A 171 5.36 0.11 -2.93
CA ARG A 171 6.40 -0.91 -2.69
C ARG A 171 6.20 -2.14 -3.56
N LEU A 172 4.96 -2.62 -3.70
CA LEU A 172 4.65 -3.74 -4.59
C LEU A 172 4.89 -3.38 -6.06
N GLY A 173 4.62 -2.14 -6.46
CA GLY A 173 4.92 -1.63 -7.80
C GLY A 173 6.41 -1.69 -8.13
N VAL A 174 7.29 -1.29 -7.19
CA VAL A 174 8.75 -1.41 -7.34
C VAL A 174 9.17 -2.87 -7.49
N LEU A 175 8.70 -3.76 -6.62
CA LEU A 175 9.03 -5.19 -6.69
C LEU A 175 8.58 -5.83 -8.01
N ALA A 176 7.40 -5.44 -8.51
CA ALA A 176 6.90 -5.92 -9.80
C ALA A 176 7.76 -5.42 -10.97
N ALA A 177 8.20 -4.16 -10.92
CA ALA A 177 9.09 -3.59 -11.93
C ALA A 177 10.46 -4.31 -11.94
N ASP A 178 11.05 -4.54 -10.76
CA ASP A 178 12.32 -5.26 -10.63
C ASP A 178 12.22 -6.70 -11.16
N ALA A 179 11.12 -7.40 -10.87
CA ALA A 179 10.87 -8.75 -11.37
C ALA A 179 10.69 -8.80 -12.89
N LEU A 180 10.02 -7.80 -13.47
CA LEU A 180 9.88 -7.66 -14.92
C LEU A 180 11.23 -7.38 -15.58
N GLN A 181 11.99 -6.42 -15.06
CA GLN A 181 13.32 -6.09 -15.57
C GLN A 181 14.27 -7.30 -15.50
N SER A 182 14.22 -8.07 -14.41
CA SER A 182 14.99 -9.30 -14.27
C SER A 182 14.58 -10.36 -15.31
N SER A 183 13.28 -10.50 -15.56
CA SER A 183 12.75 -11.42 -16.57
C SER A 183 13.12 -11.00 -18.00
N GLU A 184 13.12 -9.70 -18.29
CA GLU A 184 13.57 -9.14 -19.56
C GLU A 184 15.07 -9.37 -19.78
N ALA A 185 15.90 -9.18 -18.76
CA ALA A 185 17.33 -9.45 -18.81
C ALA A 185 17.61 -10.94 -19.09
N LEU A 186 16.86 -11.85 -18.45
CA LEU A 186 16.95 -13.29 -18.72
C LEU A 186 16.56 -13.63 -20.17
N LEU A 187 15.47 -13.06 -20.67
CA LEU A 187 15.06 -13.25 -22.07
C LEU A 187 16.12 -12.70 -23.03
N ALA A 188 16.65 -11.51 -22.77
CA ALA A 188 17.75 -10.93 -23.56
C ALA A 188 19.00 -11.82 -23.56
N TYR A 189 19.34 -12.40 -22.41
CA TYR A 189 20.43 -13.37 -22.29
C TYR A 189 20.16 -14.64 -23.12
N THR A 190 18.94 -15.21 -23.11
CA THR A 190 18.63 -16.37 -23.96
C THR A 190 18.71 -16.05 -25.46
N ARG A 191 18.53 -14.78 -25.83
CA ARG A 191 18.69 -14.29 -27.20
C ARG A 191 20.13 -13.91 -27.55
N PHE A 192 21.04 -13.89 -26.59
CA PHE A 192 22.46 -13.64 -26.86
C PHE A 192 23.11 -14.87 -27.51
N GLU A 193 23.85 -14.66 -28.59
CA GLU A 193 24.54 -15.70 -29.35
C GLU A 193 26.04 -15.68 -28.99
N PRO A 194 26.56 -16.67 -28.24
CA PRO A 194 27.94 -16.63 -27.73
C PRO A 194 29.02 -16.73 -28.81
N GLU A 195 28.68 -17.26 -29.99
CA GLU A 195 29.65 -17.56 -31.04
C GLU A 195 30.18 -16.33 -31.79
N SER A 196 29.58 -15.15 -31.59
CA SER A 196 30.06 -13.92 -32.22
C SER A 196 30.75 -12.99 -31.21
N ASP A 197 32.06 -13.19 -31.14
CA ASP A 197 33.09 -12.21 -30.81
C ASP A 197 33.70 -12.26 -29.39
N ARG A 198 34.93 -12.79 -29.33
CA ARG A 198 35.84 -12.73 -28.17
C ARG A 198 36.04 -11.29 -27.68
N LEU A 199 35.86 -10.30 -28.55
CA LEU A 199 35.87 -8.87 -28.20
C LEU A 199 34.62 -8.44 -27.43
N ALA A 200 33.43 -8.93 -27.79
CA ALA A 200 32.19 -8.66 -27.05
C ALA A 200 32.24 -9.25 -25.63
N ARG A 201 32.84 -10.43 -25.47
CA ARG A 201 33.12 -11.04 -24.15
C ARG A 201 34.05 -10.18 -23.30
N THR A 202 35.15 -9.72 -23.88
CA THR A 202 36.13 -8.89 -23.15
C THR A 202 35.51 -7.54 -22.76
N GLY A 203 34.73 -6.94 -23.67
CA GLY A 203 33.98 -5.71 -23.41
C GLY A 203 32.91 -5.87 -22.32
N ALA A 204 32.16 -6.97 -22.31
CA ALA A 204 31.14 -7.23 -21.29
C ALA A 204 31.74 -7.43 -19.89
N ILE A 205 32.90 -8.10 -19.79
CA ILE A 205 33.64 -8.25 -18.53
C ILE A 205 34.10 -6.89 -18.01
N GLU A 206 34.66 -6.05 -18.89
CA GLU A 206 35.15 -4.73 -18.48
C GLU A 206 34.01 -3.78 -18.10
N LEU A 207 32.90 -3.78 -18.85
CA LEU A 207 31.70 -3.00 -18.52
C LEU A 207 31.09 -3.43 -17.19
N TRP A 208 31.07 -4.73 -16.90
CA TRP A 208 30.60 -5.23 -15.62
C TRP A 208 31.55 -4.85 -14.49
N ARG A 209 32.87 -4.94 -14.69
CA ARG A 209 33.84 -4.51 -13.67
C ARG A 209 33.68 -3.02 -13.34
N MET A 210 33.58 -2.17 -14.35
CA MET A 210 33.35 -0.74 -14.18
C MET A 210 32.00 -0.42 -13.53
N GLY A 211 30.92 -1.09 -13.94
CA GLY A 211 29.57 -0.79 -13.47
C GLY A 211 29.24 -1.36 -12.08
N VAL A 212 29.84 -2.50 -11.72
CA VAL A 212 29.46 -3.27 -10.52
C VAL A 212 30.60 -3.38 -9.52
N VAL A 213 31.84 -3.63 -9.94
CA VAL A 213 32.95 -3.79 -8.98
C VAL A 213 33.47 -2.43 -8.54
N GLU A 214 33.78 -1.55 -9.51
CA GLU A 214 34.36 -0.23 -9.22
C GLU A 214 33.35 0.73 -8.56
N SER A 215 32.05 0.43 -8.62
CA SER A 215 30.99 1.20 -7.94
C SER A 215 30.75 0.81 -6.48
N LEU A 216 31.40 -0.26 -5.98
CA LEU A 216 31.29 -0.70 -4.60
C LEU A 216 32.39 -0.08 -3.74
N ASP A 217 32.05 0.62 -2.68
CA ASP A 217 33.05 1.25 -1.78
C ASP A 217 33.74 0.26 -0.80
N ASN A 218 33.27 -0.99 -0.75
CA ASN A 218 33.75 -1.99 0.20
C ASN A 218 34.60 -3.07 -0.49
N PRO A 219 35.88 -3.26 -0.09
CA PRO A 219 36.80 -4.19 -0.74
C PRO A 219 36.37 -5.66 -0.63
N GLU A 220 35.73 -6.08 0.45
CA GLU A 220 35.21 -7.45 0.60
C GLU A 220 34.04 -7.70 -0.35
N LYS A 221 33.20 -6.69 -0.59
CA LYS A 221 32.09 -6.79 -1.56
C LYS A 221 32.59 -6.77 -2.99
N GLN A 222 33.64 -5.99 -3.28
CA GLN A 222 34.32 -6.03 -4.58
C GLN A 222 34.87 -7.43 -4.86
N GLU A 223 35.59 -8.04 -3.91
CA GLU A 223 36.17 -9.37 -4.06
C GLU A 223 35.09 -10.48 -4.17
N ALA A 224 33.98 -10.33 -3.45
CA ALA A 224 32.83 -11.22 -3.58
C ALA A 224 32.16 -11.10 -4.96
N ALA A 225 32.03 -9.87 -5.47
CA ALA A 225 31.50 -9.62 -6.80
C ALA A 225 32.42 -10.23 -7.88
N GLU A 226 33.73 -9.98 -7.82
CA GLU A 226 34.69 -10.54 -8.79
C GLU A 226 34.66 -12.07 -8.81
N ARG A 227 34.60 -12.72 -7.64
CA ARG A 227 34.44 -14.17 -7.55
C ARG A 227 33.12 -14.66 -8.15
N ALA A 228 32.03 -13.92 -7.94
CA ALA A 228 30.74 -14.24 -8.55
C ALA A 228 30.79 -14.14 -10.09
N MET A 229 31.42 -13.10 -10.64
CA MET A 229 31.64 -12.98 -12.08
C MET A 229 32.49 -14.13 -12.62
N GLN A 230 33.63 -14.45 -12.01
CA GLN A 230 34.48 -15.55 -12.46
C GLN A 230 33.75 -16.89 -12.42
N THR A 231 32.94 -17.13 -11.39
CA THR A 231 32.10 -18.32 -11.26
C THR A 231 31.08 -18.39 -12.39
N LEU A 232 30.37 -17.29 -12.67
CA LEU A 232 29.41 -17.20 -13.77
C LEU A 232 30.06 -17.46 -15.13
N LEU A 233 31.21 -16.84 -15.40
CA LEU A 233 31.96 -17.08 -16.63
C LEU A 233 32.39 -18.56 -16.72
N SER A 234 32.90 -19.15 -15.65
CA SER A 234 33.31 -20.56 -15.64
C SER A 234 32.13 -21.52 -15.91
N LEU A 235 30.93 -21.19 -15.42
CA LEU A 235 29.71 -21.96 -15.67
C LEU A 235 29.26 -21.85 -17.13
N ILE A 236 29.38 -20.66 -17.72
CA ILE A 236 29.03 -20.39 -19.12
C ILE A 236 30.02 -21.10 -20.07
N PHE A 237 31.32 -21.10 -19.79
CA PHE A 237 32.34 -21.62 -20.71
C PHE A 237 32.70 -23.10 -20.52
N ASN A 238 32.45 -23.70 -19.35
CA ASN A 238 32.57 -25.15 -19.19
C ASN A 238 31.43 -25.93 -19.86
N LEU A 239 30.38 -25.24 -20.31
CA LEU A 239 29.32 -25.84 -21.14
C LEU A 239 29.79 -26.10 -22.57
N ASP A 240 30.75 -25.31 -23.08
CA ASP A 240 31.18 -25.33 -24.49
C ASP A 240 32.16 -26.48 -24.79
N THR A 241 32.97 -26.87 -23.81
CA THR A 241 34.01 -27.92 -23.97
C THR A 241 33.46 -29.35 -23.89
N LYS A 242 32.22 -29.54 -23.44
CA LYS A 242 31.61 -30.89 -23.32
C LYS A 242 30.79 -31.31 -24.55
N THR A 243 30.55 -30.40 -25.49
CA THR A 243 29.75 -30.66 -26.70
C THR A 243 30.55 -31.21 -27.88
N GLU A 244 31.90 -31.25 -27.82
CA GLU A 244 32.76 -31.74 -28.92
C GLU A 244 33.21 -33.22 -28.80
N THR A 245 32.70 -34.01 -27.83
CA THR A 245 33.08 -35.43 -27.65
C THR A 245 31.90 -36.42 -27.61
N GLN A 246 30.92 -36.24 -28.51
CA GLN A 246 29.99 -37.31 -28.90
C GLN A 246 29.76 -37.34 -30.41
#